data_AF-F0GU34-F1
#
_entry.id   AF-F0GU34-F1
#
_cell.length_a   1.000
_cell.length_b   1.000
_cell.length_c   1.000
_cell.angle_alpha   90.00
_cell.angle_beta   90.00
_cell.angle_gamma   90.00
#
_symmetry.space_group_name_H-M   'P 1'
#
loop_
_entity.id
_entity.type
_entity.pdbx_description
1 polymer ?
#
loop_
_entity_poly.entity_id
_entity_poly.type
_entity_poly.pdbx_seq_one_letter_code
_entity_poly.pdbx_strand_id
1 'polypeptide(L)'
;MLNENIKRLRKEKGFTQKDLAVKVGVSITFISQIENGISKPSDENLKKIADVLGVTVNELEKEKSLSPIEELLSLLIELTEKEIIKWDVTVYELDDISISTTINDVNYYLQFNPYRNAKSDSNYIYFNELQYNPENETEYNLLKKLYETIMMFHNIDGNIYKSISDLKSLLNEEEKE
;
A
#
# COMPACT_ATOMS: atom_id res chain seq x y z
N MET A 1 -1.75 12.39 -3.06
CA MET A 1 -2.15 12.12 -4.46
C MET A 1 -1.38 12.97 -5.46
N LEU A 2 -1.73 14.23 -5.73
CA LEU A 2 -0.96 15.08 -6.67
C LEU A 2 0.53 15.20 -6.29
N ASN A 3 0.78 15.48 -5.01
CA ASN A 3 2.13 15.60 -4.44
C ASN A 3 2.98 14.33 -4.63
N GLU A 4 2.38 13.16 -4.42
CA GLU A 4 3.04 11.86 -4.56
C GLU A 4 3.31 11.52 -6.02
N ASN A 5 2.38 11.84 -6.92
CA ASN A 5 2.56 11.65 -8.37
C ASN A 5 3.71 12.49 -8.92
N ILE A 6 3.78 13.78 -8.55
CA ILE A 6 4.88 14.66 -8.93
C ILE A 6 6.21 14.09 -8.42
N LYS A 7 6.26 13.66 -7.16
CA LYS A 7 7.47 13.08 -6.54
C LYS A 7 7.90 11.78 -7.23
N ARG A 8 6.95 10.90 -7.55
CA ARG A 8 7.18 9.62 -8.23
C ARG A 8 7.71 9.83 -9.64
N LEU A 9 6.98 10.57 -10.47
CA LEU A 9 7.36 10.84 -11.86
C LEU A 9 8.72 11.55 -11.95
N ARG A 10 9.01 12.47 -11.01
CA ARG A 10 10.34 13.07 -10.91
C ARG A 10 11.43 12.03 -10.70
N LYS A 11 11.22 11.08 -9.78
CA LYS A 11 12.17 9.99 -9.51
C LYS A 11 12.31 9.06 -10.71
N GLU A 12 11.22 8.73 -11.40
CA GLU A 12 11.24 7.91 -12.63
C GLU A 12 12.05 8.56 -13.76
N LYS A 13 12.04 9.90 -13.85
CA LYS A 13 12.91 10.67 -14.75
C LYS A 13 14.36 10.82 -14.27
N GLY A 14 14.69 10.31 -13.09
CA GLY A 14 16.02 10.44 -12.48
C GLY A 14 16.37 11.86 -12.02
N PHE A 15 15.37 12.74 -11.83
CA PHE A 15 15.60 14.12 -11.42
C PHE A 15 15.69 14.24 -9.89
N THR A 16 16.58 15.09 -9.39
CA THR A 16 16.50 15.60 -8.02
C THR A 16 15.42 16.69 -7.92
N GLN A 17 14.98 17.04 -6.70
CA GLN A 17 14.07 18.18 -6.51
C GLN A 17 14.66 19.48 -7.08
N LYS A 18 15.99 19.64 -6.99
CA LYS A 18 16.72 20.76 -7.60
C LYS A 18 16.61 20.75 -9.11
N ASP A 19 16.79 19.60 -9.75
CA ASP A 19 16.71 19.48 -11.21
C ASP A 19 15.31 19.82 -11.72
N LEU A 20 14.27 19.32 -11.04
CA LEU A 20 12.89 19.65 -11.38
C LEU A 20 12.62 21.14 -11.20
N ALA A 21 13.05 21.73 -10.07
CA ALA A 21 12.87 23.15 -9.79
C ALA A 21 13.51 24.04 -10.87
N VAL A 22 14.76 23.73 -11.27
CA VAL A 22 15.48 24.45 -12.33
C VAL A 22 14.76 24.32 -13.67
N LYS A 23 14.29 23.12 -14.04
CA LYS A 23 13.61 22.89 -15.32
C LYS A 23 12.24 23.57 -15.39
N VAL A 24 11.51 23.62 -14.27
CA VAL A 24 10.19 24.26 -14.17
C VAL A 24 10.31 25.79 -14.03
N GLY A 25 11.44 26.28 -13.52
CA GLY A 25 11.68 27.71 -13.28
C GLY A 25 11.13 28.21 -11.95
N VAL A 26 11.18 27.37 -10.91
CA VAL A 26 10.67 27.67 -9.55
C VAL A 26 11.73 27.38 -8.49
N SER A 27 11.46 27.73 -7.22
CA SER A 27 12.40 27.43 -6.13
C SER A 27 12.37 25.95 -5.75
N ILE A 28 13.51 25.45 -5.26
CA ILE A 28 13.63 24.07 -4.74
C ILE A 28 12.67 23.87 -3.56
N THR A 29 12.55 24.89 -2.70
CA THR A 29 11.63 24.90 -1.56
C THR A 29 10.19 24.73 -2.02
N PHE A 30 9.79 25.37 -3.12
CA PHE A 30 8.45 25.23 -3.67
C PHE A 30 8.16 23.81 -4.16
N ILE A 31 9.08 23.20 -4.91
CA ILE A 31 8.96 21.77 -5.30
C ILE A 31 8.88 20.86 -4.08
N SER A 32 9.73 21.08 -3.07
CA SER A 32 9.71 20.30 -1.83
C SER A 32 8.37 20.43 -1.09
N GLN A 33 7.83 21.64 -0.97
CA GLN A 33 6.53 21.88 -0.35
C GLN A 33 5.40 21.20 -1.13
N ILE A 34 5.45 21.23 -2.47
CA ILE A 34 4.48 20.52 -3.31
C ILE A 34 4.56 19.02 -3.05
N GLU A 35 5.74 18.41 -3.14
CA GLU A 35 5.92 16.96 -2.98
C GLU A 35 5.56 16.45 -1.58
N ASN A 36 5.65 17.32 -0.56
CA ASN A 36 5.24 17.01 0.81
C ASN A 36 3.77 17.39 1.11
N GLY A 37 3.02 17.89 0.12
CA GLY A 37 1.61 18.26 0.28
C GLY A 37 1.37 19.55 1.10
N ILE A 38 2.43 20.32 1.38
CA ILE A 38 2.37 21.57 2.15
C ILE A 38 1.79 22.71 1.30
N SER A 39 2.13 22.74 0.01
CA SER A 39 1.70 23.78 -0.93
C SER A 39 1.07 23.15 -2.17
N LYS A 40 0.04 23.79 -2.72
CA LYS A 40 -0.51 23.43 -4.03
C LYS A 40 0.11 24.33 -5.13
N PRO A 41 0.53 23.77 -6.27
CA PRO A 41 0.94 24.59 -7.41
C PRO A 41 -0.27 25.35 -7.98
N SER A 42 -0.02 26.49 -8.62
CA SER A 42 -1.00 27.12 -9.52
C SER A 42 -1.16 26.29 -10.79
N ASP A 43 -2.26 26.46 -11.52
CA ASP A 43 -2.51 25.76 -12.80
C ASP A 43 -1.37 25.96 -13.80
N GLU A 44 -0.77 27.15 -13.83
CA GLU A 44 0.37 27.46 -14.69
C GLU A 44 1.61 26.64 -14.30
N ASN A 45 1.94 26.60 -13.00
CA ASN A 45 3.08 25.81 -12.52
C ASN A 45 2.81 24.32 -12.66
N LEU A 46 1.57 23.87 -12.49
CA LEU A 46 1.18 22.48 -12.67
C LEU A 46 1.38 22.03 -14.12
N LYS A 47 0.98 22.86 -15.10
CA LYS A 47 1.26 22.63 -16.53
C LYS A 47 2.76 22.53 -16.80
N LYS A 48 3.56 23.47 -16.29
CA LYS A 48 5.03 23.44 -16.44
C LYS A 48 5.65 22.18 -15.84
N ILE A 49 5.17 21.75 -14.68
CA ILE A 49 5.60 20.50 -14.05
C ILE A 49 5.25 19.30 -14.94
N ALA A 50 4.03 19.26 -15.48
CA ALA A 50 3.58 18.19 -16.38
C ALA A 50 4.45 18.11 -17.64
N ASP A 51 4.70 19.25 -18.28
CA ASP A 51 5.54 19.36 -19.49
C ASP A 51 6.96 18.86 -19.23
N VAL A 52 7.59 19.27 -18.11
CA VAL A 52 8.95 18.83 -17.75
C VAL A 52 9.00 17.33 -17.44
N LEU A 53 7.94 16.79 -16.83
CA LEU A 53 7.82 15.35 -16.53
C LEU A 53 7.35 14.53 -17.74
N GLY A 54 6.96 15.17 -18.84
CA GLY A 54 6.53 14.52 -20.07
C GLY A 54 5.19 13.79 -19.92
N VAL A 55 4.28 14.34 -19.12
CA VAL A 55 2.93 13.82 -18.89
C VAL A 55 1.92 14.97 -19.04
N THR A 56 0.64 14.64 -19.12
CA THR A 56 -0.46 15.62 -19.07
C THR A 56 -0.79 16.01 -17.63
N VAL A 57 -1.44 17.16 -17.45
CA VAL A 57 -1.95 17.57 -16.12
C VAL A 57 -2.92 16.52 -15.56
N ASN A 58 -3.78 15.96 -16.41
CA ASN A 58 -4.69 14.88 -16.00
C ASN A 58 -3.93 13.66 -15.48
N GLU A 59 -2.76 13.32 -16.02
CA GLU A 59 -1.93 12.22 -15.52
C GLU A 59 -1.21 12.54 -14.21
N LEU A 60 -0.90 13.82 -13.94
CA LEU A 60 -0.42 14.25 -12.62
C LEU A 60 -1.50 14.16 -11.55
N GLU A 61 -2.73 14.49 -11.92
CA GLU A 61 -3.88 14.53 -11.01
C GLU A 61 -4.60 13.19 -10.88
N LYS A 62 -4.45 12.29 -11.85
CA LYS A 62 -5.01 10.94 -11.79
C LYS A 62 -4.53 10.25 -10.53
N GLU A 63 -5.49 9.73 -9.77
CA GLU A 63 -5.20 8.65 -8.83
C GLU A 63 -4.37 7.60 -9.56
N LYS A 64 -3.31 7.13 -8.91
CA LYS A 64 -2.59 5.95 -9.39
C LYS A 64 -3.65 4.88 -9.58
N SER A 65 -3.95 4.50 -10.82
CA SER A 65 -4.71 3.28 -11.04
C SER A 65 -3.84 2.19 -10.44
N LEU A 66 -4.30 1.60 -9.35
CA LEU A 66 -3.63 0.48 -8.73
C LEU A 66 -3.31 -0.54 -9.82
N SER A 67 -2.14 -1.18 -9.74
CA SER A 67 -1.96 -2.38 -10.56
C SER A 67 -3.08 -3.37 -10.20
N PRO A 68 -3.48 -4.30 -11.10
CA PRO A 68 -4.57 -5.23 -10.82
C PRO A 68 -4.39 -6.00 -9.49
N ILE A 69 -3.14 -6.26 -9.11
CA ILE A 69 -2.83 -6.90 -7.84
C ILE A 69 -2.88 -5.94 -6.65
N GLU A 70 -2.40 -4.70 -6.79
CA GLU A 70 -2.57 -3.70 -5.74
C GLU A 70 -4.06 -3.49 -5.43
N GLU A 71 -4.91 -3.51 -6.46
CA GLU A 71 -6.37 -3.44 -6.33
C GLU A 71 -6.93 -4.69 -5.64
N LEU A 72 -6.54 -5.89 -6.08
CA LEU A 72 -6.95 -7.14 -5.46
C LEU A 72 -6.60 -7.18 -3.96
N LEU A 73 -5.35 -6.91 -3.61
CA LEU A 73 -4.90 -6.94 -2.22
C LEU A 73 -5.63 -5.91 -1.36
N SER A 74 -5.84 -4.70 -1.90
CA SER A 74 -6.61 -3.65 -1.21
C SER A 74 -8.05 -4.07 -0.94
N LEU A 75 -8.72 -4.70 -1.90
CA LEU A 75 -10.08 -5.20 -1.73
C LEU A 75 -10.15 -6.35 -0.72
N LEU A 76 -9.21 -7.30 -0.77
CA LEU A 76 -9.14 -8.38 0.21
C LEU A 76 -8.94 -7.85 1.63
N ILE A 77 -8.10 -6.82 1.80
CA ILE A 77 -7.91 -6.14 3.10
C ILE A 77 -9.23 -5.53 3.56
N GLU A 78 -9.88 -4.72 2.71
CA GLU A 78 -11.14 -4.04 3.07
C GLU A 78 -12.25 -5.02 3.44
N LEU A 79 -12.41 -6.09 2.66
CA LEU A 79 -13.41 -7.13 2.94
C LEU A 79 -13.11 -7.88 4.24
N THR A 80 -11.83 -8.06 4.58
CA THR A 80 -11.40 -8.69 5.84
C THR A 80 -11.63 -7.75 7.03
N GLU A 81 -11.25 -6.48 6.91
CA GLU A 81 -11.46 -5.43 7.94
C GLU A 81 -12.96 -5.25 8.26
N LYS A 82 -13.83 -5.44 7.26
CA LYS A 82 -15.29 -5.39 7.41
C LYS A 82 -15.93 -6.72 7.84
N GLU A 83 -15.12 -7.75 8.11
CA GLU A 83 -15.57 -9.11 8.44
C GLU A 83 -16.55 -9.73 7.42
N ILE A 84 -16.52 -9.25 6.16
CA ILE A 84 -17.36 -9.77 5.07
C ILE A 84 -16.83 -11.13 4.60
N ILE A 85 -15.50 -11.27 4.55
CA ILE A 85 -14.82 -12.52 4.25
C ILE A 85 -14.11 -13.03 5.50
N LYS A 86 -14.08 -14.36 5.64
CA LYS A 86 -13.37 -15.06 6.72
C LYS A 86 -12.28 -15.92 6.12
N TRP A 87 -11.19 -16.03 6.86
CA TRP A 87 -10.02 -16.79 6.45
C TRP A 87 -9.87 -18.00 7.34
N ASP A 88 -9.72 -19.16 6.72
CA ASP A 88 -9.28 -20.38 7.37
C ASP A 88 -7.77 -20.31 7.53
N VAL A 89 -7.29 -20.34 8.77
CA VAL A 89 -5.86 -20.34 9.08
C VAL A 89 -5.49 -21.63 9.80
N THR A 90 -4.58 -22.38 9.20
CA THR A 90 -4.03 -23.63 9.74
C THR A 90 -2.56 -23.44 10.04
N VAL A 91 -2.16 -23.70 11.28
CA VAL A 91 -0.76 -23.66 11.72
C VAL A 91 -0.22 -25.10 11.71
N TYR A 92 0.85 -25.35 10.96
CA TYR A 92 1.55 -26.62 10.87
C TYR A 92 2.76 -26.67 11.81
N GLU A 93 3.38 -27.86 11.88
CA GLU A 93 4.67 -28.03 12.54
C GLU A 93 5.74 -27.14 11.89
N LEU A 94 6.66 -26.59 12.68
CA LEU A 94 7.73 -25.67 12.24
C LEU A 94 7.26 -24.25 11.87
N ASP A 95 6.14 -23.78 12.42
CA ASP A 95 5.61 -22.41 12.27
C ASP A 95 5.16 -22.04 10.83
N ASP A 96 4.91 -23.05 9.99
CA ASP A 96 4.31 -22.83 8.68
C ASP A 96 2.80 -22.56 8.85
N ILE A 97 2.33 -21.42 8.34
CA ILE A 97 0.93 -21.00 8.41
C ILE A 97 0.33 -21.07 7.01
N SER A 98 -0.75 -21.84 6.85
CA SER A 98 -1.60 -21.78 5.66
C SER A 98 -2.81 -20.93 5.94
N ILE A 99 -3.01 -19.91 5.12
CA ILE A 99 -4.13 -18.98 5.18
C ILE A 99 -4.91 -19.12 3.89
N SER A 100 -6.21 -19.34 3.96
CA SER A 100 -7.04 -19.48 2.77
C SER A 100 -8.46 -18.97 2.94
N THR A 101 -9.11 -18.63 1.83
CA THR A 101 -10.54 -18.33 1.78
C THR A 101 -11.10 -18.65 0.40
N THR A 102 -12.42 -18.82 0.30
CA THR A 102 -13.12 -19.02 -0.98
C THR A 102 -14.15 -17.92 -1.16
N ILE A 103 -14.06 -17.17 -2.27
CA ILE A 103 -14.99 -16.09 -2.61
C ILE A 103 -15.48 -16.31 -4.04
N ASN A 104 -16.79 -16.47 -4.23
CA ASN A 104 -17.41 -16.68 -5.55
C ASN A 104 -16.70 -17.77 -6.39
N ASP A 105 -16.49 -18.94 -5.79
CA ASP A 105 -15.80 -20.11 -6.39
C ASP A 105 -14.30 -19.90 -6.70
N VAL A 106 -13.70 -18.79 -6.26
CA VAL A 106 -12.27 -18.54 -6.34
C VAL A 106 -11.61 -18.84 -5.01
N ASN A 107 -10.64 -19.74 -5.01
CA ASN A 107 -9.82 -20.06 -3.85
C ASN A 107 -8.62 -19.11 -3.78
N TYR A 108 -8.47 -18.43 -2.65
CA TYR A 108 -7.31 -17.60 -2.34
C TYR A 108 -6.47 -18.31 -1.29
N TYR A 109 -5.17 -18.43 -1.52
CA TYR A 109 -4.20 -18.91 -0.53
C TYR A 109 -3.13 -17.87 -0.32
N LEU A 110 -2.80 -17.58 0.93
CA LEU A 110 -1.76 -16.64 1.31
C LEU A 110 -0.64 -17.39 2.03
N GLN A 111 0.58 -17.24 1.51
CA GLN A 111 1.80 -17.64 2.19
C GLN A 111 2.57 -16.36 2.54
N PHE A 112 2.81 -16.13 3.83
CA PHE A 112 3.55 -14.97 4.28
C PHE A 112 4.48 -15.32 5.44
N ASN A 113 5.77 -15.06 5.26
CA ASN A 113 6.80 -15.19 6.26
C ASN A 113 7.37 -13.79 6.60
N PRO A 114 7.03 -13.22 7.79
CA PRO A 114 7.43 -11.86 8.16
C PRO A 114 8.94 -11.69 8.37
N TYR A 115 9.70 -12.79 8.45
CA TYR A 115 11.15 -12.78 8.63
C TYR A 115 11.93 -12.87 7.31
N ARG A 116 11.24 -13.04 6.18
CA ARG A 116 11.84 -13.13 4.84
C ARG A 116 11.69 -11.81 4.10
N ASN A 117 12.63 -11.50 3.20
CA ASN A 117 12.59 -10.26 2.43
C ASN A 117 11.48 -10.28 1.35
N ALA A 118 11.13 -9.10 0.85
CA ALA A 118 10.04 -8.91 -0.12
C ALA A 118 10.22 -9.66 -1.46
N LYS A 119 11.45 -10.03 -1.82
CA LYS A 119 11.77 -10.75 -3.07
C LYS A 119 11.95 -12.25 -2.87
N SER A 120 11.63 -12.76 -1.68
CA SER A 120 11.71 -14.19 -1.37
C SER A 120 10.52 -14.92 -1.96
N ASP A 121 10.73 -16.11 -2.53
CA ASP A 121 9.66 -17.03 -2.99
C ASP A 121 8.75 -17.55 -1.85
N SER A 122 8.90 -16.98 -0.66
CA SER A 122 8.20 -17.35 0.57
C SER A 122 7.04 -16.41 0.92
N ASN A 123 6.84 -15.33 0.16
CA ASN A 123 5.80 -14.33 0.39
C ASN A 123 4.98 -14.17 -0.90
N TYR A 124 3.79 -14.77 -0.95
CA TYR A 124 2.96 -14.79 -2.16
C TYR A 124 1.49 -15.01 -1.86
N ILE A 125 0.64 -14.65 -2.82
CA ILE A 125 -0.77 -15.02 -2.85
C ILE A 125 -1.04 -15.89 -4.08
N TYR A 126 -1.89 -16.89 -3.93
CA TYR A 126 -2.28 -17.83 -4.98
C TYR A 126 -3.78 -17.75 -5.22
N PHE A 127 -4.21 -17.62 -6.47
CA PHE A 127 -5.62 -17.69 -6.87
C PHE A 127 -5.77 -18.26 -8.28
N ASN A 128 -6.76 -19.12 -8.51
CA ASN A 128 -7.08 -19.70 -9.84
C ASN A 128 -5.87 -20.23 -10.62
N GLU A 129 -4.94 -20.91 -9.94
CA GLU A 129 -3.68 -21.46 -10.47
C GLU A 129 -2.47 -20.52 -10.63
N LEU A 130 -2.64 -19.22 -10.34
CA LEU A 130 -1.57 -18.24 -10.48
C LEU A 130 -0.97 -17.90 -9.11
N GLN A 131 0.33 -18.12 -8.98
CA GLN A 131 1.13 -17.58 -7.89
C GLN A 131 1.54 -16.15 -8.22
N TYR A 132 1.26 -15.24 -7.31
CA TYR A 132 1.68 -13.85 -7.39
C TYR A 132 2.67 -13.53 -6.27
N ASN A 133 3.88 -13.13 -6.66
CA ASN A 133 4.91 -12.61 -5.77
C ASN A 133 4.93 -11.07 -5.88
N PRO A 134 5.07 -10.32 -4.78
CA PRO A 134 5.16 -8.87 -4.84
C PRO A 134 6.41 -8.44 -5.63
N GLU A 135 6.23 -7.63 -6.67
CA GLU A 135 7.33 -7.20 -7.56
C GLU A 135 7.95 -5.88 -7.07
N ASN A 136 7.20 -5.11 -6.28
CA ASN A 136 7.62 -3.83 -5.73
C ASN A 136 7.25 -3.66 -4.24
N GLU A 137 7.79 -2.60 -3.63
CA GLU A 137 7.59 -2.30 -2.21
C GLU A 137 6.12 -2.04 -1.84
N THR A 138 5.33 -1.47 -2.77
CA THR A 138 3.91 -1.20 -2.52
C THR A 138 3.12 -2.50 -2.41
N GLU A 139 3.32 -3.42 -3.36
CA GLU A 139 2.67 -4.73 -3.37
C GLU A 139 3.07 -5.57 -2.15
N TYR A 140 4.35 -5.54 -1.78
CA TYR A 140 4.81 -6.22 -0.56
C TYR A 140 4.12 -5.67 0.69
N ASN A 141 4.02 -4.34 0.82
CA ASN A 141 3.39 -3.71 1.96
C ASN A 141 1.88 -4.01 2.03
N LEU A 142 1.20 -4.10 0.88
CA LEU A 142 -0.20 -4.52 0.83
C LEU A 142 -0.36 -5.98 1.22
N LEU A 143 0.48 -6.89 0.71
CA LEU A 143 0.45 -8.31 1.07
C LEU A 143 0.70 -8.50 2.57
N LYS A 144 1.68 -7.79 3.13
CA LYS A 144 1.97 -7.77 4.56
C LYS A 144 0.78 -7.25 5.37
N LYS A 145 0.16 -6.15 4.94
CA LYS A 145 -1.03 -5.59 5.60
C LYS A 145 -2.17 -6.61 5.61
N LEU A 146 -2.42 -7.29 4.49
CA LEU A 146 -3.43 -8.35 4.43
C LEU A 146 -3.15 -9.46 5.44
N TYR A 147 -1.92 -9.98 5.49
CA TYR A 147 -1.51 -10.96 6.49
C TYR A 147 -1.78 -10.47 7.92
N GLU A 148 -1.30 -9.27 8.28
CA GLU A 148 -1.49 -8.70 9.60
C GLU A 148 -2.98 -8.52 9.96
N THR A 149 -3.80 -8.06 9.01
CA THR A 149 -5.25 -7.95 9.18
C THR A 149 -5.87 -9.31 9.45
N ILE A 150 -5.53 -10.35 8.68
CA ILE A 150 -6.06 -11.71 8.88
C ILE A 150 -5.68 -12.24 10.26
N MET A 151 -4.41 -12.12 10.63
CA MET A 151 -3.91 -12.61 11.91
C MET A 151 -4.53 -11.87 13.10
N MET A 152 -4.87 -10.59 12.96
CA MET A 152 -5.60 -9.82 13.97
C MET A 152 -6.96 -10.44 14.29
N PHE A 153 -7.64 -11.00 13.29
CA PHE A 153 -8.93 -11.68 13.48
C PHE A 153 -8.79 -13.18 13.82
N HIS A 154 -7.62 -13.80 13.59
CA HIS A 154 -7.44 -15.25 13.75
C HIS A 154 -6.61 -15.70 14.98
N ASN A 155 -5.54 -15.02 15.42
CA ASN A 155 -4.81 -15.44 16.64
C ASN A 155 -5.61 -14.98 17.87
N ILE A 156 -6.10 -15.80 18.82
CA ILE A 156 -5.60 -17.03 19.51
C ILE A 156 -4.14 -16.91 20.03
N ASP A 157 -3.61 -15.69 20.11
CA ASP A 157 -2.74 -15.28 21.23
C ASP A 157 -3.45 -14.09 21.87
N GLY A 158 -4.62 -14.41 22.45
CA GLY A 158 -5.64 -13.44 22.86
C GLY A 158 -5.22 -12.44 23.94
N ASN A 159 -3.95 -12.43 24.36
CA ASN A 159 -3.44 -11.46 25.34
C ASN A 159 -2.72 -10.29 24.67
N ILE A 160 -1.80 -10.52 23.71
CA ILE A 160 -1.02 -9.41 23.12
C ILE A 160 -1.89 -8.55 22.20
N TYR A 161 -2.67 -9.17 21.32
CA TYR A 161 -3.52 -8.42 20.39
C TYR A 161 -4.74 -7.80 21.07
N LYS A 162 -5.29 -8.45 22.11
CA LYS A 162 -6.29 -7.82 22.99
C LYS A 162 -5.70 -6.61 23.71
N SER A 163 -4.48 -6.73 24.27
CA SER A 163 -3.78 -5.57 24.84
C SER A 163 -3.57 -4.45 23.83
N ILE A 164 -3.22 -4.76 22.57
CA ILE A 164 -3.09 -3.74 21.51
C ILE A 164 -4.46 -3.10 21.19
N SER A 165 -5.53 -3.89 21.09
CA SER A 165 -6.88 -3.37 20.84
C SER A 165 -7.38 -2.47 21.97
N ASP A 166 -7.21 -2.89 23.23
CA ASP A 166 -7.59 -2.13 24.42
C ASP A 166 -6.81 -0.79 24.50
N LEU A 167 -5.53 -0.80 24.14
CA LEU A 167 -4.72 0.41 24.10
C LEU A 167 -5.15 1.36 22.97
N LYS A 168 -5.55 0.83 21.80
CA LYS A 168 -6.04 1.65 20.67
C LYS A 168 -7.40 2.27 20.96
N SER A 169 -8.31 1.59 21.66
CA SER A 169 -9.60 2.18 22.02
C SER A 169 -9.45 3.36 22.97
N LEU A 170 -8.52 3.30 23.92
CA LEU A 170 -8.21 4.41 24.83
C LEU A 170 -7.73 5.66 24.09
N LEU A 171 -6.87 5.50 23.08
CA LEU A 171 -6.39 6.62 22.24
C LEU A 171 -7.52 7.26 21.43
N ASN A 172 -8.49 6.47 20.97
CA ASN A 172 -9.63 6.97 20.18
C ASN A 172 -10.74 7.58 21.05
N GLU A 173 -10.74 7.34 22.36
CA GLU A 173 -11.65 7.99 23.32
C GLU A 173 -11.15 9.39 23.70
N GLU A 174 -9.84 9.62 23.78
CA GLU A 174 -9.25 10.95 24.02
C GLU A 174 -9.48 11.95 22.86
N GLU A 175 -9.77 11.47 21.64
CA GLU A 175 -10.11 12.34 20.50
C GLU A 175 -11.60 12.77 20.47
N LYS A 176 -12.41 12.33 21.43
CA LYS A 176 -13.85 12.65 21.51
C LYS A 176 -14.25 13.64 22.62
N GLU A 177 -13.29 14.19 23.37
CA GLU A 177 -13.48 15.34 24.27
C GLU A 177 -12.92 16.63 23.68
#